data_AF-A0A2A3FUU4-F1
#
_entry.id   AF-A0A2A3FUU4-F1
#
_cell.length_a   1.000
_cell.length_b   1.000
_cell.length_c   1.000
_cell.angle_alpha   90.00
_cell.angle_beta   90.00
_cell.angle_gamma   90.00
#
_symmetry.space_group_name_H-M   'P 1'
#
loop_
_entity.id
_entity.type
_entity.pdbx_description
1 polymer ?
#
loop_
_entity_poly.entity_id
_entity_poly.type
_entity_poly.pdbx_seq_one_letter_code
_entity_poly.pdbx_strand_id
1 'polypeptide(L)'
;MGFRSYKGNTVSENGWRICDTGEIVKPLVPGTDNVRPEVRRGAAATILIAWAAVWHRRIWRIDSYRPRDYWGFSWDNDIANSNHLSGTAVDLNATRLPWKVRASVNMPADKIAAVRQMLTEFEGTVFWGEDWATKDPMHTQINLPEGDTRLDAFATRLENGYLWVYGPPDPDAFPLPAGYYYGPLDGPAESISGLFPTDPQSWKDGLRRWQKTCGIPETGIWDTDTARAATALQISNGWPVTGYVFEGEWNVVIRHGQRPDLGGPVTPPPVVRGKTWADVSQYQITPVTDAYPYDIFCFRSNSGNLRDTKFAANHDWAVRACDDGRLRFFIVYWFFRPGQANIDLLMQMVTEQGGPHPRMVVMADVEDAAGAITGDQSAEVNDEIRRAREWLGERRVIGYWNPVSNADLWRTRPPGLRLVTPSYGREPGSPKIKPDGYFAHQYTDNGPCPPFGRCDLNYTHLSTDELEAMLGLGHSPPPPGPEPFPVDDAALWDYIAGEVLGR
;
A
#
# COMPACT_ATOMS: atom_id res chain seq x y z
N MET A 1 37.82 22.56 -13.85
CA MET A 1 36.81 22.27 -12.80
C MET A 1 35.47 22.11 -13.49
N GLY A 2 34.55 21.31 -12.95
CA GLY A 2 33.22 21.05 -13.53
C GLY A 2 32.06 21.65 -12.70
N PHE A 3 32.39 22.30 -11.58
CA PHE A 3 31.41 22.80 -10.61
C PHE A 3 31.72 24.22 -10.23
N ARG A 4 30.67 24.99 -9.92
CA ARG A 4 30.77 26.42 -9.61
C ARG A 4 29.76 26.83 -8.56
N SER A 5 30.04 27.94 -7.89
CA SER A 5 29.02 28.65 -7.11
C SER A 5 28.26 29.64 -8.00
N TYR A 6 26.98 29.83 -7.75
CA TYR A 6 26.15 30.82 -8.44
C TYR A 6 25.25 31.54 -7.44
N LYS A 7 25.34 32.88 -7.41
CA LYS A 7 24.60 33.76 -6.46
C LYS A 7 24.62 33.24 -5.00
N GLY A 8 25.76 32.69 -4.56
CA GLY A 8 25.95 32.16 -3.20
C GLY A 8 25.59 30.68 -3.01
N ASN A 9 24.97 30.01 -4.00
CA ASN A 9 24.63 28.60 -3.94
C ASN A 9 25.69 27.72 -4.60
N THR A 10 25.95 26.55 -4.04
CA THR A 10 26.78 25.48 -4.63
C THR A 10 25.94 24.29 -5.11
N VAL A 11 24.66 24.23 -4.72
CA VAL A 11 23.69 23.20 -5.10
C VAL A 11 22.39 23.84 -5.59
N SER A 12 21.70 23.17 -6.51
CA SER A 12 20.37 23.56 -6.98
C SER A 12 19.26 23.05 -6.06
N GLU A 13 18.02 23.41 -6.34
CA GLU A 13 16.83 23.07 -5.54
C GLU A 13 16.68 21.56 -5.30
N ASN A 14 16.97 20.73 -6.30
CA ASN A 14 16.92 19.26 -6.16
C ASN A 14 18.18 18.65 -5.51
N GLY A 15 19.06 19.47 -4.94
CA GLY A 15 20.24 19.02 -4.21
C GLY A 15 21.44 18.63 -5.08
N TRP A 16 21.37 18.84 -6.41
CA TRP A 16 22.49 18.58 -7.31
C TRP A 16 23.49 19.73 -7.32
N ARG A 17 24.78 19.42 -7.38
CA ARG A 17 25.82 20.47 -7.45
C ARG A 17 25.67 21.33 -8.70
N ILE A 18 25.70 22.65 -8.53
CA ILE A 18 25.68 23.61 -9.62
C ILE A 18 26.97 23.46 -10.44
N CYS A 19 26.83 23.42 -11.76
CA CYS A 19 27.90 23.01 -12.64
C CYS A 19 28.25 24.05 -13.70
N ASP A 20 29.44 23.89 -14.27
CA ASP A 20 29.82 24.58 -15.50
C ASP A 20 29.60 23.66 -16.72
N THR A 21 29.92 24.18 -17.90
CA THR A 21 29.73 23.47 -19.17
C THR A 21 30.53 22.17 -19.30
N GLY A 22 31.56 21.95 -18.47
CA GLY A 22 32.34 20.71 -18.47
C GLY A 22 31.52 19.47 -18.06
N GLU A 23 30.45 19.67 -17.29
CA GLU A 23 29.54 18.61 -16.84
C GLU A 23 28.33 18.40 -17.75
N ILE A 24 28.24 19.17 -18.84
CA ILE A 24 27.07 19.20 -19.70
C ILE A 24 27.32 18.43 -20.99
N VAL A 25 26.33 17.62 -21.39
CA VAL A 25 26.28 16.88 -22.65
C VAL A 25 25.01 17.25 -23.43
N LYS A 26 25.02 17.02 -24.75
CA LYS A 26 23.91 17.33 -25.67
C LYS A 26 23.56 16.15 -26.58
N PRO A 27 23.21 14.98 -26.01
CA PRO A 27 22.85 13.82 -26.82
C PRO A 27 21.58 14.13 -27.65
N LEU A 28 21.46 13.43 -28.78
CA LEU A 28 20.25 13.50 -29.60
C LEU A 28 19.11 12.86 -28.84
N VAL A 29 17.95 13.52 -28.78
CA VAL A 29 16.71 12.89 -28.31
C VAL A 29 16.23 11.91 -29.38
N PRO A 30 16.18 10.59 -29.08
CA PRO A 30 15.73 9.59 -30.05
C PRO A 30 14.35 9.91 -30.62
N GLY A 31 14.18 9.67 -31.92
CA GLY A 31 12.92 9.91 -32.65
C GLY A 31 12.68 11.36 -33.08
N THR A 32 13.62 12.28 -32.84
CA THR A 32 13.50 13.70 -33.25
C THR A 32 14.46 14.07 -34.39
N ASP A 33 14.12 15.13 -35.13
CA ASP A 33 14.93 15.55 -36.29
C ASP A 33 16.32 16.11 -35.90
N ASN A 34 16.46 16.78 -34.75
CA ASN A 34 17.74 17.23 -34.17
C ASN A 34 17.60 17.87 -32.77
N VAL A 35 16.74 17.35 -31.89
CA VAL A 35 16.54 17.95 -30.55
C VAL A 35 17.63 17.48 -29.60
N ARG A 36 18.33 18.44 -28.98
CA ARG A 36 19.53 18.20 -28.14
C ARG A 36 19.54 19.12 -26.90
N PRO A 37 18.72 18.86 -25.88
CA PRO A 37 18.75 19.60 -24.63
C PRO A 37 20.13 19.50 -23.97
N GLU A 38 20.60 20.58 -23.39
CA GLU A 38 21.80 20.60 -22.57
C GLU A 38 21.50 19.96 -21.21
N VAL A 39 22.13 18.82 -20.90
CA VAL A 39 21.83 18.08 -19.66
C VAL A 39 23.11 17.62 -18.96
N ARG A 40 23.00 17.43 -17.65
CA ARG A 40 24.03 16.88 -16.76
C ARG A 40 24.44 15.49 -17.21
N ARG A 41 25.73 15.25 -17.44
CA ARG A 41 26.28 13.93 -17.81
C ARG A 41 25.95 12.85 -16.76
N GLY A 42 26.02 11.58 -17.18
CA GLY A 42 25.70 10.42 -16.34
C GLY A 42 24.22 10.05 -16.39
N ALA A 43 23.70 9.40 -15.35
CA ALA A 43 22.31 8.91 -15.29
C ALA A 43 21.28 10.02 -15.58
N ALA A 44 21.53 11.26 -15.12
CA ALA A 44 20.66 12.39 -15.39
C ALA A 44 20.46 12.65 -16.90
N ALA A 45 21.52 12.54 -17.71
CA ALA A 45 21.42 12.67 -19.16
C ALA A 45 20.58 11.53 -19.76
N THR A 46 20.87 10.27 -19.40
CA THR A 46 20.14 9.11 -19.90
C THR A 46 18.64 9.23 -19.62
N ILE A 47 18.28 9.64 -18.40
CA ILE A 47 16.88 9.75 -17.96
C ILE A 47 16.16 10.93 -18.61
N LEU A 48 16.71 12.15 -18.56
CA LEU A 48 16.02 13.34 -19.10
C LEU A 48 15.88 13.29 -20.63
N ILE A 49 16.82 12.64 -21.32
CA ILE A 49 16.75 12.48 -22.77
C ILE A 49 15.73 11.40 -23.15
N ALA A 50 15.60 10.35 -22.33
CA ALA A 50 14.54 9.38 -22.48
C ALA A 50 13.17 9.99 -22.22
N TRP A 51 13.07 10.83 -21.19
CA TRP A 51 11.85 11.59 -20.89
C TRP A 51 11.43 12.45 -22.09
N ALA A 52 12.36 13.21 -22.67
CA ALA A 52 12.11 14.01 -23.85
C ALA A 52 11.68 13.16 -25.07
N ALA A 53 12.26 11.96 -25.26
CA ALA A 53 11.89 11.06 -26.36
C ALA A 53 10.47 10.48 -26.19
N VAL A 54 10.13 10.06 -24.97
CA VAL A 54 8.78 9.54 -24.68
C VAL A 54 7.75 10.67 -24.76
N TRP A 55 8.10 11.87 -24.29
CA TRP A 55 7.27 13.07 -24.45
C TRP A 55 7.02 13.39 -25.92
N HIS A 56 8.08 13.40 -26.74
CA HIS A 56 7.99 13.62 -28.18
C HIS A 56 6.99 12.67 -28.84
N ARG A 57 7.05 11.38 -28.46
CA ARG A 57 6.22 10.31 -29.04
C ARG A 57 4.77 10.36 -28.58
N ARG A 58 4.51 10.65 -27.29
CA ARG A 58 3.18 10.46 -26.67
C ARG A 58 2.42 11.75 -26.41
N ILE A 59 3.13 12.84 -26.11
CA ILE A 59 2.52 14.09 -25.68
C ILE A 59 2.45 15.04 -26.87
N TRP A 60 3.57 15.62 -27.26
CA TRP A 60 3.68 16.44 -28.47
C TRP A 60 5.09 16.37 -29.01
N ARG A 61 5.19 16.49 -30.33
CA ARG A 61 6.48 16.70 -30.98
C ARG A 61 7.16 17.94 -30.39
N ILE A 62 8.42 17.77 -30.00
CA ILE A 62 9.30 18.83 -29.49
C ILE A 62 10.24 19.40 -30.57
N ASP A 63 10.11 18.94 -31.81
CA ASP A 63 10.96 19.32 -32.94
C ASP A 63 10.20 20.05 -34.06
N SER A 64 8.91 20.30 -33.90
CA SER A 64 8.05 20.91 -34.91
C SER A 64 8.09 22.44 -34.93
N TYR A 65 8.44 23.07 -33.80
CA TYR A 65 8.54 24.53 -33.70
C TYR A 65 9.94 25.03 -34.12
N ARG A 66 9.96 26.13 -34.88
CA ARG A 66 11.16 26.88 -35.26
C ARG A 66 10.84 28.37 -35.03
N PRO A 67 11.57 29.10 -34.16
CA PRO A 67 12.84 28.76 -33.49
C PRO A 67 12.73 27.68 -32.40
N ARG A 68 13.83 27.33 -31.72
CA ARG A 68 13.91 26.29 -30.68
C ARG A 68 12.85 26.49 -29.56
N ASP A 69 12.21 25.40 -29.10
CA ASP A 69 11.15 25.41 -28.07
C ASP A 69 11.38 24.40 -26.92
N TYR A 70 12.66 24.14 -26.63
CA TYR A 70 13.07 23.28 -25.53
C TYR A 70 14.30 23.87 -24.84
N TRP A 71 14.44 23.68 -23.53
CA TRP A 71 15.56 24.23 -22.76
C TRP A 71 16.14 23.18 -21.82
N GLY A 72 17.40 23.38 -21.46
CA GLY A 72 18.16 22.52 -20.55
C GLY A 72 19.06 23.39 -19.67
N PHE A 73 20.32 23.01 -19.47
CA PHE A 73 21.28 23.78 -18.69
C PHE A 73 21.32 25.26 -19.07
N SER A 74 21.36 26.13 -18.05
CA SER A 74 21.58 27.57 -18.21
C SER A 74 22.80 28.02 -17.41
N TRP A 75 23.66 28.83 -18.03
CA TRP A 75 24.81 29.43 -17.34
C TRP A 75 24.38 30.50 -16.32
N ASP A 76 23.33 31.24 -16.66
CA ASP A 76 22.73 32.28 -15.83
C ASP A 76 21.23 31.97 -15.64
N ASN A 77 20.65 32.41 -14.52
CA ASN A 77 19.23 32.20 -14.24
C ASN A 77 18.69 33.24 -13.23
N ASP A 78 17.44 33.66 -13.39
CA ASP A 78 16.80 34.56 -12.43
C ASP A 78 16.61 33.90 -11.06
N ILE A 79 16.41 32.58 -11.05
CA ILE A 79 16.27 31.78 -9.82
C ILE A 79 17.65 31.25 -9.40
N ALA A 80 18.12 31.71 -8.23
CA ALA A 80 19.49 31.49 -7.73
C ALA A 80 19.87 30.02 -7.50
N ASN A 81 18.89 29.13 -7.32
CA ASN A 81 19.06 27.70 -7.12
C ASN A 81 18.31 26.85 -8.18
N SER A 82 18.04 27.41 -9.36
CA SER A 82 17.38 26.68 -10.45
C SER A 82 18.08 25.36 -10.80
N ASN A 83 17.33 24.30 -11.09
CA ASN A 83 17.87 23.02 -11.54
C ASN A 83 18.39 23.08 -12.99
N HIS A 84 18.11 24.15 -13.74
CA HIS A 84 18.83 24.43 -14.99
C HIS A 84 20.31 24.76 -14.74
N LEU A 85 20.69 25.28 -13.56
CA LEU A 85 22.10 25.59 -13.25
C LEU A 85 22.94 24.33 -12.99
N SER A 86 22.30 23.22 -12.60
CA SER A 86 22.95 21.90 -12.45
C SER A 86 22.77 21.00 -13.68
N GLY A 87 22.02 21.46 -14.69
CA GLY A 87 21.72 20.69 -15.90
C GLY A 87 20.77 19.51 -15.67
N THR A 88 20.00 19.53 -14.58
CA THR A 88 19.11 18.43 -14.17
C THR A 88 17.64 18.73 -14.39
N ALA A 89 17.34 19.75 -15.20
CA ALA A 89 16.01 20.11 -15.64
C ALA A 89 15.95 20.26 -17.17
N VAL A 90 14.78 20.00 -17.73
CA VAL A 90 14.43 20.29 -19.12
C VAL A 90 13.06 20.95 -19.20
N ASP A 91 12.95 21.94 -20.09
CA ASP A 91 11.68 22.52 -20.49
C ASP A 91 11.30 22.01 -21.88
N LEU A 92 10.07 21.53 -22.05
CA LEU A 92 9.58 21.01 -23.32
C LEU A 92 8.30 21.74 -23.74
N ASN A 93 8.21 22.08 -25.03
CA ASN A 93 7.08 22.81 -25.62
C ASN A 93 6.76 24.13 -24.88
N ALA A 94 7.80 24.87 -24.49
CA ALA A 94 7.72 26.06 -23.61
C ALA A 94 6.73 27.13 -24.11
N THR A 95 6.68 27.36 -25.42
CA THR A 95 5.77 28.33 -26.04
C THR A 95 4.30 27.97 -25.78
N ARG A 96 3.96 26.67 -25.75
CA ARG A 96 2.60 26.18 -25.50
C ARG A 96 2.32 25.99 -24.01
N LEU A 97 3.35 25.81 -23.20
CA LEU A 97 3.26 25.50 -21.77
C LEU A 97 3.97 26.58 -20.94
N PRO A 98 3.47 27.82 -20.96
CA PRO A 98 4.15 28.93 -20.31
C PRO A 98 4.17 28.79 -18.79
N TRP A 99 5.25 29.28 -18.19
CA TRP A 99 5.40 29.40 -16.74
C TRP A 99 4.22 30.16 -16.10
N LYS A 100 3.83 29.74 -14.90
CA LYS A 100 2.69 30.23 -14.09
C LYS A 100 1.30 29.94 -14.66
N VAL A 101 1.21 29.16 -15.74
CA VAL A 101 -0.07 28.73 -16.32
C VAL A 101 -0.23 27.24 -16.08
N ARG A 102 -1.40 26.82 -15.57
CA ARG A 102 -1.71 25.39 -15.38
C ARG A 102 -1.67 24.64 -16.70
N ALA A 103 -1.17 23.40 -16.70
CA ALA A 103 -1.20 22.50 -17.85
C ALA A 103 -2.60 22.43 -18.47
N SER A 104 -3.66 22.33 -17.65
CA SER A 104 -5.05 22.21 -18.10
C SER A 104 -5.58 23.37 -18.94
N VAL A 105 -4.87 24.51 -18.98
CA VAL A 105 -5.24 25.64 -19.84
C VAL A 105 -4.88 25.35 -21.30
N ASN A 106 -3.72 24.74 -21.56
CA ASN A 106 -3.17 24.57 -22.90
C ASN A 106 -3.01 23.10 -23.34
N MET A 107 -3.09 22.17 -22.38
CA MET A 107 -2.93 20.73 -22.56
C MET A 107 -4.26 19.99 -22.36
N PRO A 108 -4.73 19.25 -23.38
CA PRO A 108 -5.88 18.35 -23.26
C PRO A 108 -5.74 17.34 -22.12
N ALA A 109 -6.88 16.94 -21.54
CA ALA A 109 -6.92 16.06 -20.36
C ALA A 109 -6.28 14.68 -20.60
N ASP A 110 -6.41 14.11 -21.80
CA ASP A 110 -5.78 12.85 -22.20
C ASP A 110 -4.25 12.96 -22.21
N LYS A 111 -3.71 14.11 -22.64
CA LYS A 111 -2.26 14.37 -22.60
C LYS A 111 -1.75 14.58 -21.19
N ILE A 112 -2.53 15.25 -20.34
CA ILE A 112 -2.20 15.35 -18.91
C ILE A 112 -2.17 13.96 -18.29
N ALA A 113 -3.17 13.11 -18.57
CA ALA A 113 -3.18 11.72 -18.10
C ALA A 113 -1.97 10.93 -18.61
N ALA A 114 -1.57 11.13 -19.88
CA ALA A 114 -0.37 10.51 -20.43
C ALA A 114 0.92 10.99 -19.75
N VAL A 115 1.05 12.27 -19.39
CA VAL A 115 2.20 12.76 -18.59
C VAL A 115 2.20 12.11 -17.21
N ARG A 116 1.04 11.95 -16.55
CA ARG A 116 0.93 11.23 -15.27
C ARG A 116 1.34 9.76 -15.37
N GLN A 117 0.95 9.09 -16.46
CA GLN A 117 1.40 7.74 -16.75
C GLN A 117 2.92 7.69 -16.95
N MET A 118 3.50 8.64 -17.70
CA MET A 118 4.95 8.72 -17.88
C MET A 118 5.68 8.89 -16.53
N LEU A 119 5.20 9.73 -15.62
CA LEU A 119 5.80 9.86 -14.28
C LEU A 119 5.83 8.52 -13.52
N THR A 120 4.80 7.70 -13.69
CA THR A 120 4.72 6.35 -13.10
C THR A 120 5.72 5.40 -13.77
N GLU A 121 5.78 5.41 -15.11
CA GLU A 121 6.73 4.60 -15.89
C GLU A 121 8.20 4.98 -15.66
N PHE A 122 8.45 6.22 -15.25
CA PHE A 122 9.76 6.73 -14.86
C PHE A 122 10.09 6.52 -13.37
N GLU A 123 9.25 5.77 -12.65
CA GLU A 123 9.56 5.19 -11.34
C GLU A 123 10.02 6.23 -10.30
N GLY A 124 9.42 7.43 -10.35
CA GLY A 124 9.72 8.53 -9.44
C GLY A 124 11.07 9.22 -9.67
N THR A 125 11.79 8.89 -10.74
CA THR A 125 13.08 9.53 -11.09
C THR A 125 12.93 10.93 -11.69
N VAL A 126 11.74 11.27 -12.20
CA VAL A 126 11.39 12.57 -12.79
C VAL A 126 10.26 13.23 -12.00
N PHE A 127 10.36 14.55 -11.83
CA PHE A 127 9.35 15.43 -11.24
C PHE A 127 8.79 16.39 -12.29
N TRP A 128 7.51 16.74 -12.20
CA TRP A 128 6.84 17.66 -13.11
C TRP A 128 6.45 18.96 -12.41
N GLY A 129 6.88 20.10 -12.96
CA GLY A 129 6.64 21.43 -12.40
C GLY A 129 5.17 21.84 -12.33
N GLU A 130 4.26 21.14 -13.00
CA GLU A 130 2.80 21.28 -12.79
C GLU A 130 2.38 20.95 -11.36
N ASP A 131 3.20 20.21 -10.59
CA ASP A 131 2.89 19.84 -9.21
C ASP A 131 3.30 20.90 -8.18
N TRP A 132 4.10 21.90 -8.56
CA TRP A 132 4.41 23.02 -7.68
C TRP A 132 3.21 23.92 -7.38
N ALA A 133 3.31 24.72 -6.32
CA ALA A 133 2.28 25.72 -6.00
C ALA A 133 2.14 26.76 -7.13
N THR A 134 3.27 27.29 -7.60
CA THR A 134 3.34 28.08 -8.84
C THR A 134 3.57 27.12 -9.99
N LYS A 135 2.62 27.05 -10.91
CA LYS A 135 2.56 26.00 -11.94
C LYS A 135 3.59 26.23 -13.04
N ASP A 136 4.32 25.19 -13.40
CA ASP A 136 5.28 25.23 -14.50
C ASP A 136 5.19 23.95 -15.35
N PRO A 137 4.23 23.87 -16.29
CA PRO A 137 3.94 22.63 -16.98
C PRO A 137 4.95 22.26 -18.08
N MET A 138 5.81 23.20 -18.52
CA MET A 138 6.93 22.87 -19.42
C MET A 138 8.09 22.21 -18.66
N HIS A 139 8.26 22.54 -17.38
CA HIS A 139 9.43 22.18 -16.59
C HIS A 139 9.33 20.75 -16.04
N THR A 140 10.40 19.97 -16.27
CA THR A 140 10.60 18.66 -15.64
C THR A 140 12.04 18.50 -15.17
N GLN A 141 12.26 17.75 -14.10
CA GLN A 141 13.59 17.63 -13.49
C GLN A 141 13.83 16.27 -12.86
N ILE A 142 15.10 15.95 -12.60
CA ILE A 142 15.47 14.81 -11.77
C ILE A 142 14.92 15.00 -10.34
N ASN A 143 14.29 13.96 -9.82
CA ASN A 143 13.56 13.96 -8.54
C ASN A 143 14.28 13.21 -7.40
N LEU A 144 15.48 12.69 -7.66
CA LEU A 144 16.30 12.01 -6.66
C LEU A 144 17.64 12.74 -6.44
N PRO A 145 18.24 12.65 -5.24
CA PRO A 145 19.52 13.29 -4.94
C PRO A 145 20.67 12.82 -5.84
N GLU A 146 21.69 13.66 -6.00
CA GLU A 146 22.91 13.31 -6.72
C GLU A 146 23.59 12.08 -6.08
N GLY A 147 23.78 11.02 -6.87
CA GLY A 147 24.40 9.76 -6.42
C GLY A 147 23.42 8.70 -5.89
N ASP A 148 22.11 8.90 -5.98
CA ASP A 148 21.13 7.87 -5.64
C ASP A 148 21.19 6.70 -6.63
N THR A 149 21.51 5.49 -6.14
CA THR A 149 21.67 4.26 -6.95
C THR A 149 20.45 3.90 -7.80
N ARG A 150 19.25 4.37 -7.44
CA ARG A 150 18.03 4.15 -8.25
C ARG A 150 18.10 4.86 -9.60
N LEU A 151 18.81 6.00 -9.68
CA LEU A 151 19.03 6.68 -10.96
C LEU A 151 19.89 5.84 -11.90
N ASP A 152 20.96 5.23 -11.39
CA ASP A 152 21.85 4.38 -12.19
C ASP A 152 21.15 3.10 -12.64
N ALA A 153 20.38 2.47 -11.75
CA ALA A 153 19.58 1.28 -12.07
C ALA A 153 18.53 1.58 -13.16
N PHE A 154 17.84 2.71 -13.05
CA PHE A 154 16.83 3.12 -14.03
C PHE A 154 17.46 3.52 -15.38
N ALA A 155 18.57 4.25 -15.37
CA ALA A 155 19.35 4.56 -16.58
C ALA A 155 19.80 3.29 -17.31
N THR A 156 20.32 2.30 -16.58
CA THR A 156 20.73 1.00 -17.14
C THR A 156 19.54 0.29 -17.82
N ARG A 157 18.34 0.32 -17.23
CA ARG A 157 17.14 -0.26 -17.85
C ARG A 157 16.74 0.45 -19.13
N LEU A 158 16.80 1.78 -19.17
CA LEU A 158 16.54 2.56 -20.39
C LEU A 158 17.53 2.23 -21.50
N GLU A 159 18.81 2.11 -21.16
CA GLU A 159 19.88 1.70 -22.08
C GLU A 159 19.66 0.28 -22.62
N ASN A 160 19.11 -0.62 -21.79
CA ASN A 160 18.69 -1.98 -22.16
C ASN A 160 17.32 -2.05 -22.89
N GLY A 161 16.78 -0.91 -23.35
CA GLY A 161 15.60 -0.86 -24.21
C GLY A 161 14.27 -0.71 -23.49
N TYR A 162 14.26 -0.45 -22.17
CA TYR A 162 13.03 -0.05 -21.47
C TYR A 162 12.40 1.19 -22.14
N LEU A 163 11.07 1.17 -22.28
CA LEU A 163 10.26 2.17 -23.01
C LEU A 163 10.64 2.38 -24.49
N TRP A 164 11.48 1.51 -25.07
CA TRP A 164 11.92 1.56 -26.47
C TRP A 164 12.64 2.87 -26.82
N VAL A 165 13.51 3.36 -25.93
CA VAL A 165 14.19 4.65 -26.12
C VAL A 165 15.56 4.49 -26.80
N TYR A 166 16.46 3.69 -26.23
CA TYR A 166 17.87 3.60 -26.67
C TYR A 166 18.24 2.31 -27.42
N GLY A 167 17.28 1.41 -27.61
CA GLY A 167 17.46 0.18 -28.39
C GLY A 167 16.12 -0.53 -28.62
N PRO A 168 16.06 -1.55 -29.50
CA PRO A 168 14.98 -2.52 -29.43
C PRO A 168 14.99 -3.13 -28.02
N PRO A 169 13.84 -3.34 -27.37
CA PRO A 169 13.82 -3.99 -26.07
C PRO A 169 14.50 -5.33 -26.27
N ASP A 170 15.35 -5.69 -25.31
CA ASP A 170 15.72 -7.08 -25.16
C ASP A 170 14.41 -7.89 -25.12
N PRO A 171 14.10 -8.69 -26.16
CA PRO A 171 12.84 -9.43 -26.18
C PRO A 171 12.78 -10.38 -24.99
N ASP A 172 13.93 -10.77 -24.44
CA ASP A 172 14.08 -11.72 -23.34
C ASP A 172 14.23 -11.04 -21.97
N ALA A 173 14.11 -9.71 -21.90
CA ALA A 173 14.04 -8.99 -20.63
C ALA A 173 12.81 -9.42 -19.81
N PHE A 174 12.99 -9.48 -18.50
CA PHE A 174 11.87 -9.65 -17.59
C PHE A 174 10.93 -8.43 -17.72
N PRO A 175 9.63 -8.64 -18.00
CA PRO A 175 8.73 -7.56 -18.40
C PRO A 175 8.26 -6.67 -17.24
N LEU A 176 8.43 -7.11 -16.00
CA LEU A 176 7.95 -6.39 -14.81
C LEU A 176 9.08 -5.51 -14.21
N PRO A 177 8.74 -4.45 -13.46
CA PRO A 177 9.74 -3.66 -12.72
C PRO A 177 10.51 -4.48 -11.69
N ALA A 178 11.66 -3.99 -11.25
CA ALA A 178 12.44 -4.65 -10.21
C ALA A 178 11.60 -4.82 -8.93
N GLY A 179 11.59 -6.04 -8.37
CA GLY A 179 10.80 -6.41 -7.19
C GLY A 179 9.38 -6.91 -7.47
N TYR A 180 8.89 -6.79 -8.71
CA TYR A 180 7.60 -7.32 -9.14
C TYR A 180 7.71 -8.77 -9.60
N TYR A 181 6.61 -9.51 -9.54
CA TYR A 181 6.54 -10.92 -9.95
C TYR A 181 5.15 -11.26 -10.48
N TYR A 182 5.02 -12.36 -11.24
CA TYR A 182 3.70 -12.89 -11.55
C TYR A 182 3.23 -13.79 -10.42
N GLY A 183 2.05 -13.48 -9.89
CA GLY A 183 1.51 -14.10 -8.70
C GLY A 183 -0.01 -13.93 -8.63
N PRO A 184 -0.64 -14.30 -7.51
CA PRO A 184 -2.09 -14.29 -7.40
C PRO A 184 -2.67 -12.87 -7.39
N LEU A 185 -3.92 -12.76 -7.83
CA LEU A 185 -4.67 -11.50 -7.92
C LEU A 185 -4.83 -10.80 -6.56
N ASP A 186 -4.88 -11.58 -5.49
CA ASP A 186 -5.03 -11.14 -4.10
C ASP A 186 -3.68 -10.82 -3.42
N GLY A 187 -2.56 -10.95 -4.13
CA GLY A 187 -1.23 -10.60 -3.62
C GLY A 187 -1.03 -9.09 -3.39
N PRO A 188 0.16 -8.67 -2.90
CA PRO A 188 0.52 -7.26 -2.79
C PRO A 188 0.61 -6.59 -4.18
N ALA A 189 0.78 -5.26 -4.24
CA ALA A 189 0.77 -4.51 -5.50
C ALA A 189 1.85 -4.97 -6.51
N GLU A 190 2.92 -5.57 -6.00
CA GLU A 190 4.02 -6.16 -6.78
C GLU A 190 3.67 -7.52 -7.42
N SER A 191 2.55 -8.14 -7.02
CA SER A 191 2.02 -9.41 -7.54
C SER A 191 1.11 -9.18 -8.75
N ILE A 192 1.63 -9.42 -9.94
CA ILE A 192 0.93 -9.20 -11.20
C ILE A 192 0.20 -10.48 -11.63
N SER A 193 -1.12 -10.45 -11.55
CA SER A 193 -1.95 -11.61 -11.92
C SER A 193 -2.34 -11.64 -13.40
N GLY A 194 -2.28 -10.51 -14.11
CA GLY A 194 -2.79 -10.38 -15.47
C GLY A 194 -4.32 -10.22 -15.55
N LEU A 195 -5.01 -10.30 -14.42
CA LEU A 195 -6.47 -10.15 -14.31
C LEU A 195 -6.91 -8.70 -14.07
N PHE A 196 -6.03 -7.80 -13.63
CA PHE A 196 -6.43 -6.40 -13.45
C PHE A 196 -6.65 -5.73 -14.81
N PRO A 197 -7.72 -4.90 -14.95
CA PRO A 197 -7.92 -4.09 -16.15
C PRO A 197 -6.78 -3.11 -16.43
N THR A 198 -6.08 -2.67 -15.38
CA THR A 198 -4.95 -1.74 -15.44
C THR A 198 -3.60 -2.41 -15.69
N ASP A 199 -3.50 -3.73 -15.60
CA ASP A 199 -2.26 -4.45 -15.92
C ASP A 199 -1.87 -4.16 -17.38
N PRO A 200 -0.68 -3.60 -17.64
CA PRO A 200 -0.21 -3.32 -18.99
C PRO A 200 -0.30 -4.55 -19.90
N GLN A 201 -0.79 -4.35 -21.11
CA GLN A 201 -0.91 -5.43 -22.10
C GLN A 201 0.45 -6.12 -22.36
N SER A 202 1.55 -5.35 -22.33
CA SER A 202 2.91 -5.87 -22.48
C SER A 202 3.31 -6.86 -21.38
N TRP A 203 2.79 -6.71 -20.15
CA TRP A 203 3.02 -7.65 -19.05
C TRP A 203 2.25 -8.95 -19.27
N LYS A 204 1.02 -8.87 -19.77
CA LYS A 204 0.21 -10.06 -20.12
C LYS A 204 0.86 -10.83 -21.27
N ASP A 205 1.35 -10.12 -22.29
CA ASP A 205 2.04 -10.73 -23.43
C ASP A 205 3.37 -11.37 -23.03
N GLY A 206 4.08 -10.79 -22.05
CA GLY A 206 5.24 -11.40 -21.42
C GLY A 206 4.90 -12.74 -20.75
N LEU A 207 3.86 -12.78 -19.93
CA LEU A 207 3.44 -14.02 -19.26
C LEU A 207 3.00 -15.09 -20.26
N ARG A 208 2.27 -14.73 -21.32
CA ARG A 208 1.92 -15.66 -22.42
C ARG A 208 3.14 -16.32 -23.03
N ARG A 209 4.21 -15.55 -23.28
CA ARG A 209 5.46 -16.10 -23.80
C ARG A 209 6.13 -17.07 -22.84
N TRP A 210 6.15 -16.74 -21.55
CA TRP A 210 6.71 -17.63 -20.53
C TRP A 210 5.91 -18.93 -20.45
N GLN A 211 4.57 -18.85 -20.39
CA GLN A 211 3.65 -19.99 -20.41
C GLN A 211 3.86 -20.89 -21.63
N LYS A 212 3.91 -20.28 -22.83
CA LYS A 212 4.22 -20.98 -24.09
C LYS A 212 5.54 -21.75 -24.01
N THR A 213 6.57 -21.10 -23.46
CA THR A 213 7.91 -21.68 -23.36
C THR A 213 7.97 -22.78 -22.29
N CYS A 214 7.15 -22.69 -21.25
CA CYS A 214 6.93 -23.78 -20.28
C CYS A 214 6.12 -24.95 -20.87
N GLY A 215 5.39 -24.75 -21.97
CA GLY A 215 4.51 -25.76 -22.57
C GLY A 215 3.15 -25.86 -21.88
N ILE A 216 2.68 -24.76 -21.28
CA ILE A 216 1.36 -24.63 -20.64
C ILE A 216 0.48 -23.62 -21.40
N PRO A 217 -0.85 -23.58 -21.16
CA PRO A 217 -1.75 -22.65 -21.86
C PRO A 217 -1.34 -21.18 -21.74
N GLU A 218 -1.39 -20.43 -22.85
CA GLU A 218 -0.98 -19.03 -22.97
C GLU A 218 -2.07 -18.05 -22.50
N THR A 219 -2.53 -18.21 -21.25
CA THR A 219 -3.64 -17.41 -20.70
C THR A 219 -3.26 -15.94 -20.52
N GLY A 220 -1.98 -15.65 -20.28
CA GLY A 220 -1.50 -14.33 -19.86
C GLY A 220 -2.00 -13.94 -18.46
N ILE A 221 -2.45 -14.93 -17.70
CA ILE A 221 -2.96 -14.81 -16.34
C ILE A 221 -2.15 -15.77 -15.47
N TRP A 222 -1.79 -15.36 -14.26
CA TRP A 222 -1.24 -16.29 -13.28
C TRP A 222 -2.37 -17.20 -12.77
N ASP A 223 -2.34 -18.46 -13.20
CA ASP A 223 -3.34 -19.50 -12.94
C ASP A 223 -2.70 -20.76 -12.33
N THR A 224 -3.51 -21.81 -12.11
CA THR A 224 -3.03 -23.05 -11.49
C THR A 224 -1.93 -23.75 -12.29
N ASP A 225 -1.99 -23.71 -13.63
CA ASP A 225 -0.95 -24.32 -14.46
C ASP A 225 0.35 -23.50 -14.41
N THR A 226 0.24 -22.17 -14.37
CA THR A 226 1.37 -21.25 -14.17
C THR A 226 2.03 -21.49 -12.81
N ALA A 227 1.23 -21.58 -11.75
CA ALA A 227 1.72 -21.85 -10.40
C ALA A 227 2.43 -23.20 -10.31
N ARG A 228 1.85 -24.25 -10.91
CA ARG A 228 2.47 -25.59 -10.96
C ARG A 228 3.81 -25.57 -11.70
N ALA A 229 3.89 -24.88 -12.84
CA ALA A 229 5.12 -24.75 -13.61
C ALA A 229 6.23 -24.02 -12.84
N ALA A 230 5.88 -22.91 -12.17
CA ALA A 230 6.80 -22.17 -11.31
C ALA A 230 7.30 -23.03 -10.13
N THR A 231 6.39 -23.74 -9.45
CA THR A 231 6.74 -24.67 -8.37
C THR A 231 7.71 -25.75 -8.86
N ALA A 232 7.48 -26.36 -10.03
CA ALA A 232 8.39 -27.36 -10.57
C ALA A 232 9.79 -26.80 -10.84
N LEU A 233 9.89 -25.58 -11.39
CA LEU A 233 11.18 -24.90 -11.61
C LEU A 233 11.89 -24.63 -10.30
N GLN A 234 11.18 -24.10 -9.30
CA GLN A 234 11.74 -23.80 -7.98
C GLN A 234 12.30 -25.05 -7.30
N ILE A 235 11.55 -26.15 -7.32
CA ILE A 235 12.01 -27.44 -6.79
C ILE A 235 13.27 -27.90 -7.53
N SER A 236 13.25 -27.89 -8.87
CA SER A 236 14.38 -28.38 -9.69
C SER A 236 15.67 -27.56 -9.53
N ASN A 237 15.54 -26.27 -9.18
CA ASN A 237 16.66 -25.36 -8.98
C ASN A 237 17.04 -25.17 -7.50
N GLY A 238 16.34 -25.82 -6.56
CA GLY A 238 16.61 -25.69 -5.12
C GLY A 238 16.25 -24.32 -4.54
N TRP A 239 15.26 -23.64 -5.11
CA TRP A 239 14.78 -22.33 -4.67
C TRP A 239 13.63 -22.43 -3.66
N PRO A 240 13.32 -21.33 -2.93
CA PRO A 240 12.08 -21.25 -2.16
C PRO A 240 10.85 -21.53 -3.03
N VAL A 241 9.97 -22.40 -2.55
CA VAL A 241 8.76 -22.82 -3.28
C VAL A 241 7.61 -21.87 -2.98
N THR A 242 7.29 -21.00 -3.94
CA THR A 242 6.21 -20.01 -3.84
C THR A 242 5.10 -20.26 -4.86
N GLY A 243 5.41 -20.90 -6.00
CA GLY A 243 4.50 -20.96 -7.15
C GLY A 243 4.40 -19.65 -7.94
N TYR A 244 5.23 -18.65 -7.63
CA TYR A 244 5.26 -17.36 -8.34
C TYR A 244 6.37 -17.33 -9.39
N VAL A 245 6.24 -16.47 -10.39
CA VAL A 245 7.26 -16.29 -11.44
C VAL A 245 8.00 -14.97 -11.17
N PHE A 246 9.20 -15.07 -10.59
CA PHE A 246 10.13 -13.95 -10.47
C PHE A 246 11.05 -13.90 -11.70
N GLU A 247 11.94 -12.90 -11.73
CA GLU A 247 12.96 -12.77 -12.77
C GLU A 247 13.86 -14.03 -12.87
N GLY A 248 14.09 -14.76 -11.77
CA GLY A 248 14.84 -16.02 -11.77
C GLY A 248 14.16 -17.11 -12.61
N GLU A 249 12.89 -17.40 -12.33
CA GLU A 249 12.07 -18.34 -13.09
C GLU A 249 11.90 -17.91 -14.54
N TRP A 250 11.81 -16.60 -14.80
CA TRP A 250 11.80 -16.08 -16.16
C TRP A 250 13.10 -16.41 -16.89
N ASN A 251 14.25 -16.09 -16.31
CA ASN A 251 15.54 -16.23 -16.96
C ASN A 251 15.88 -17.69 -17.27
N VAL A 252 15.58 -18.63 -16.37
CA VAL A 252 15.84 -20.06 -16.66
C VAL A 252 14.99 -20.58 -17.81
N VAL A 253 13.76 -20.10 -17.98
CA VAL A 253 12.88 -20.52 -19.08
C VAL A 253 13.23 -19.79 -20.38
N ILE A 254 13.27 -18.46 -20.35
CA ILE A 254 13.36 -17.62 -21.55
C ILE A 254 14.81 -17.50 -22.05
N ARG A 255 15.78 -17.29 -21.17
CA ARG A 255 17.19 -17.13 -21.58
C ARG A 255 17.94 -18.45 -21.67
N HIS A 256 17.62 -19.41 -20.78
CA HIS A 256 18.37 -20.66 -20.67
C HIS A 256 17.61 -21.88 -21.25
N GLY A 257 16.34 -21.72 -21.64
CA GLY A 257 15.57 -22.77 -22.29
C GLY A 257 15.19 -23.95 -21.38
N GLN A 258 15.29 -23.79 -20.05
CA GLN A 258 14.84 -24.81 -19.10
C GLN A 258 13.32 -24.97 -19.20
N ARG A 259 12.85 -26.22 -19.10
CA ARG A 259 11.42 -26.53 -19.02
C ARG A 259 11.07 -27.13 -17.66
N PRO A 260 9.91 -26.79 -17.08
CA PRO A 260 9.43 -27.41 -15.85
C PRO A 260 9.14 -28.90 -16.07
N ASP A 261 9.50 -29.75 -15.11
CA ASP A 261 9.02 -31.13 -15.07
C ASP A 261 7.61 -31.17 -14.48
N LEU A 262 6.62 -31.43 -15.34
CA LEU A 262 5.20 -31.48 -14.98
C LEU A 262 4.70 -32.93 -14.75
N GLY A 263 5.59 -33.93 -14.76
CA GLY A 263 5.24 -35.36 -14.80
C GLY A 263 4.84 -36.00 -13.46
N GLY A 264 4.89 -35.26 -12.35
CA GLY A 264 4.53 -35.75 -11.00
C GLY A 264 3.48 -34.88 -10.30
N PRO A 265 2.95 -35.30 -9.13
CA PRO A 265 2.08 -34.47 -8.31
C PRO A 265 2.88 -33.31 -7.71
N VAL A 266 3.03 -32.25 -8.50
CA VAL A 266 3.55 -30.97 -8.04
C VAL A 266 2.34 -30.15 -7.63
N THR A 267 2.05 -30.11 -6.33
CA THR A 267 0.98 -29.27 -5.79
C THR A 267 1.57 -27.90 -5.48
N PRO A 268 1.16 -26.81 -6.16
CA PRO A 268 1.56 -25.48 -5.75
C PRO A 268 1.06 -25.21 -4.31
N PRO A 269 1.74 -24.35 -3.54
CA PRO A 269 1.21 -23.89 -2.26
C PRO A 269 -0.21 -23.34 -2.45
N PRO A 270 -1.12 -23.47 -1.45
CA PRO A 270 -2.46 -22.91 -1.56
C PRO A 270 -2.40 -21.41 -1.85
N VAL A 271 -3.17 -20.98 -2.85
CA VAL A 271 -3.31 -19.57 -3.24
C VAL A 271 -4.05 -18.82 -2.14
N VAL A 272 -3.42 -17.82 -1.53
CA VAL A 272 -3.98 -17.08 -0.40
C VAL A 272 -4.96 -15.99 -0.89
N ARG A 273 -6.23 -16.35 -1.03
CA ARG A 273 -7.32 -15.38 -1.22
C ARG A 273 -7.56 -14.60 0.07
N GLY A 274 -7.41 -13.27 -0.02
CA GLY A 274 -7.72 -12.33 1.05
C GLY A 274 -9.17 -12.43 1.54
N LYS A 275 -9.48 -11.73 2.62
CA LYS A 275 -10.79 -11.78 3.29
C LYS A 275 -11.53 -10.46 3.22
N THR A 276 -12.83 -10.54 2.97
CA THR A 276 -13.76 -9.42 3.02
C THR A 276 -14.76 -9.62 4.16
N TRP A 277 -15.13 -8.54 4.85
CA TRP A 277 -16.22 -8.55 5.81
C TRP A 277 -16.93 -7.22 5.89
N ALA A 278 -18.18 -7.26 6.32
CA ALA A 278 -18.94 -6.07 6.70
C ALA A 278 -18.71 -5.70 8.17
N ASP A 279 -18.71 -4.39 8.44
CA ASP A 279 -18.97 -3.85 9.77
C ASP A 279 -20.31 -3.11 9.80
N VAL A 280 -21.07 -3.28 10.88
CA VAL A 280 -22.45 -2.77 11.00
C VAL A 280 -22.78 -2.24 12.39
N SER A 281 -23.87 -1.49 12.49
CA SER A 281 -24.41 -0.93 13.73
C SER A 281 -25.95 -0.97 13.71
N GLN A 282 -26.58 -0.30 14.68
CA GLN A 282 -28.02 -0.11 14.72
C GLN A 282 -28.60 0.62 13.49
N TYR A 283 -27.78 1.21 12.62
CA TYR A 283 -28.26 1.95 11.46
C TYR A 283 -28.60 1.05 10.26
N GLN A 284 -28.12 -0.19 10.24
CA GLN A 284 -28.52 -1.17 9.23
C GLN A 284 -29.98 -1.60 9.45
N ILE A 285 -30.70 -1.90 8.36
CA ILE A 285 -32.16 -2.13 8.39
C ILE A 285 -32.59 -3.30 9.27
N THR A 286 -31.71 -4.29 9.45
CA THR A 286 -31.96 -5.50 10.24
C THR A 286 -30.66 -5.94 10.92
N PRO A 287 -30.73 -6.65 12.08
CA PRO A 287 -29.63 -7.47 12.55
C PRO A 287 -29.21 -8.51 11.50
N VAL A 288 -28.03 -9.10 11.71
CA VAL A 288 -27.49 -10.17 10.87
C VAL A 288 -28.45 -11.37 10.80
N THR A 289 -28.43 -12.04 9.67
CA THR A 289 -29.17 -13.28 9.41
C THR A 289 -28.27 -14.25 8.65
N ASP A 290 -28.77 -15.46 8.40
CA ASP A 290 -28.04 -16.49 7.64
C ASP A 290 -27.81 -16.12 6.15
N ALA A 291 -28.33 -14.97 5.71
CA ALA A 291 -28.01 -14.39 4.40
C ALA A 291 -26.63 -13.72 4.36
N TYR A 292 -25.92 -13.59 5.49
CA TYR A 292 -24.59 -12.98 5.53
C TYR A 292 -23.55 -13.80 4.74
N PRO A 293 -22.80 -13.19 3.80
CA PRO A 293 -22.02 -13.95 2.83
C PRO A 293 -20.55 -14.20 3.22
N TYR A 294 -20.07 -13.62 4.32
CA TYR A 294 -18.66 -13.65 4.71
C TYR A 294 -18.42 -14.50 5.95
N ASP A 295 -17.18 -14.95 6.11
CA ASP A 295 -16.73 -15.80 7.23
C ASP A 295 -16.10 -15.00 8.39
N ILE A 296 -16.13 -13.67 8.31
CA ILE A 296 -15.77 -12.73 9.38
C ILE A 296 -16.92 -11.73 9.48
N PHE A 297 -17.38 -11.39 10.68
CA PHE A 297 -18.46 -10.41 10.89
C PHE A 297 -18.07 -9.38 11.94
N CYS A 298 -18.28 -8.09 11.65
CA CYS A 298 -18.00 -6.99 12.58
C CYS A 298 -19.27 -6.23 12.92
N PHE A 299 -19.50 -5.90 14.20
CA PHE A 299 -20.67 -5.13 14.61
C PHE A 299 -20.44 -4.31 15.87
N ARG A 300 -21.18 -3.20 16.00
CA ARG A 300 -21.06 -2.27 17.11
C ARG A 300 -21.71 -2.80 18.38
N SER A 301 -21.04 -2.67 19.52
CA SER A 301 -21.66 -2.80 20.85
C SER A 301 -22.26 -1.49 21.33
N ASN A 302 -21.51 -0.40 21.28
CA ASN A 302 -21.91 0.89 21.84
C ASN A 302 -21.18 2.07 21.17
N SER A 303 -21.72 3.27 21.39
CA SER A 303 -21.05 4.54 21.15
C SER A 303 -20.98 5.30 22.47
N GLY A 304 -19.80 5.34 23.10
CA GLY A 304 -19.67 5.91 24.43
C GLY A 304 -20.60 5.22 25.43
N ASN A 305 -21.50 5.99 26.03
CA ASN A 305 -22.49 5.50 26.99
C ASN A 305 -23.74 4.85 26.36
N LEU A 306 -23.88 4.89 25.03
CA LEU A 306 -25.10 4.45 24.35
C LEU A 306 -24.93 3.05 23.78
N ARG A 307 -25.74 2.11 24.28
CA ARG A 307 -25.82 0.74 23.76
C ARG A 307 -26.39 0.74 22.35
N ASP A 308 -25.78 -0.05 21.47
CA ASP A 308 -26.33 -0.34 20.16
C ASP A 308 -27.54 -1.27 20.29
N THR A 309 -28.67 -0.87 19.71
CA THR A 309 -29.94 -1.60 19.88
C THR A 309 -29.96 -2.96 19.18
N LYS A 310 -29.02 -3.21 18.26
CA LYS A 310 -28.91 -4.49 17.53
C LYS A 310 -27.82 -5.41 18.08
N PHE A 311 -27.03 -4.95 19.07
CA PHE A 311 -25.91 -5.71 19.62
C PHE A 311 -26.31 -7.12 20.05
N ALA A 312 -27.36 -7.28 20.86
CA ALA A 312 -27.79 -8.57 21.39
C ALA A 312 -28.04 -9.60 20.28
N ALA A 313 -28.85 -9.22 19.29
CA ALA A 313 -29.19 -10.10 18.17
C ALA A 313 -27.96 -10.45 17.31
N ASN A 314 -27.08 -9.48 17.06
CA ASN A 314 -25.85 -9.70 16.29
C ASN A 314 -24.86 -10.61 17.05
N HIS A 315 -24.69 -10.39 18.35
CA HIS A 315 -23.83 -11.18 19.22
C HIS A 315 -24.28 -12.63 19.29
N ASP A 316 -25.57 -12.86 19.60
CA ASP A 316 -26.14 -14.20 19.70
C ASP A 316 -26.00 -14.99 18.40
N TRP A 317 -26.17 -14.32 17.25
CA TRP A 317 -25.97 -14.95 15.96
C TRP A 317 -24.50 -15.25 15.69
N ALA A 318 -23.59 -14.30 15.98
CA ALA A 318 -22.16 -14.47 15.74
C ALA A 318 -21.53 -15.59 16.58
N VAL A 319 -21.98 -15.75 17.84
CA VAL A 319 -21.61 -16.87 18.69
C VAL A 319 -22.02 -18.19 18.04
N ARG A 320 -23.31 -18.36 17.71
CA ARG A 320 -23.81 -19.58 17.06
C ARG A 320 -23.10 -19.86 15.73
N ALA A 321 -22.85 -18.83 14.93
CA ALA A 321 -22.18 -18.95 13.64
C ALA A 321 -20.69 -19.33 13.78
N CYS A 322 -20.03 -18.98 14.89
CA CYS A 322 -18.70 -19.51 15.19
C CYS A 322 -18.76 -20.97 15.66
N ASP A 323 -19.72 -21.30 16.52
CA ASP A 323 -19.89 -22.66 17.04
C ASP A 323 -20.20 -23.68 15.93
N ASP A 324 -20.96 -23.27 14.91
CA ASP A 324 -21.31 -24.11 13.76
C ASP A 324 -20.33 -23.97 12.56
N GLY A 325 -19.32 -23.13 12.68
CA GLY A 325 -18.23 -22.98 11.71
C GLY A 325 -18.51 -22.09 10.49
N ARG A 326 -19.65 -21.39 10.45
CA ARG A 326 -19.95 -20.39 9.41
C ARG A 326 -19.10 -19.14 9.51
N LEU A 327 -18.78 -18.71 10.72
CA LEU A 327 -17.79 -17.67 10.98
C LEU A 327 -16.49 -18.27 11.50
N ARG A 328 -15.36 -17.76 11.03
CA ARG A 328 -14.03 -18.01 11.60
C ARG A 328 -13.84 -17.22 12.89
N PHE A 329 -14.32 -15.98 12.91
CA PHE A 329 -14.36 -15.11 14.09
C PHE A 329 -15.30 -13.94 13.86
N PHE A 330 -15.58 -13.19 14.93
CA PHE A 330 -16.30 -11.94 14.85
C PHE A 330 -15.62 -10.83 15.64
N ILE A 331 -15.87 -9.59 15.24
CA ILE A 331 -15.32 -8.38 15.82
C ILE A 331 -16.47 -7.59 16.45
N VAL A 332 -16.33 -7.24 17.72
CA VAL A 332 -17.24 -6.34 18.42
C VAL A 332 -16.55 -5.00 18.61
N TYR A 333 -17.07 -3.93 18.03
CA TYR A 333 -16.42 -2.62 18.13
C TYR A 333 -17.19 -1.65 19.02
N TRP A 334 -16.47 -0.78 19.72
CA TRP A 334 -17.05 0.37 20.41
C TRP A 334 -16.60 1.65 19.73
N PHE A 335 -17.54 2.55 19.47
CA PHE A 335 -17.25 3.90 18.99
C PHE A 335 -16.81 4.74 20.19
N PHE A 336 -15.54 5.13 20.21
CA PHE A 336 -14.92 5.88 21.31
C PHE A 336 -15.54 7.28 21.45
N ARG A 337 -15.91 7.66 22.68
CA ARG A 337 -16.31 9.02 23.04
C ARG A 337 -15.58 9.45 24.32
N PRO A 338 -14.84 10.57 24.30
CA PRO A 338 -14.05 10.99 25.47
C PRO A 338 -14.87 11.12 26.75
N GLY A 339 -14.34 10.60 27.85
CA GLY A 339 -14.93 10.65 29.20
C GLY A 339 -16.19 9.80 29.38
N GLN A 340 -16.44 8.82 28.50
CA GLN A 340 -17.61 7.94 28.55
C GLN A 340 -17.22 6.50 28.88
N ALA A 341 -18.22 5.64 29.07
CA ALA A 341 -18.00 4.26 29.49
C ALA A 341 -17.27 3.41 28.43
N ASN A 342 -17.46 3.67 27.13
CA ASN A 342 -16.71 3.05 26.03
C ASN A 342 -16.49 1.54 26.21
N ILE A 343 -15.25 1.10 26.43
CA ILE A 343 -14.87 -0.30 26.64
C ILE A 343 -15.56 -0.93 27.86
N ASP A 344 -15.80 -0.18 28.95
CA ASP A 344 -16.49 -0.72 30.14
C ASP A 344 -17.90 -1.16 29.79
N LEU A 345 -18.60 -0.37 28.98
CA LEU A 345 -19.93 -0.72 28.53
C LEU A 345 -19.91 -1.92 27.57
N LEU A 346 -18.92 -2.02 26.68
CA LEU A 346 -18.74 -3.22 25.85
C LEU A 346 -18.53 -4.46 26.71
N MET A 347 -17.59 -4.43 27.66
CA MET A 347 -17.30 -5.55 28.56
C MET A 347 -18.53 -5.96 29.36
N GLN A 348 -19.29 -4.99 29.87
CA GLN A 348 -20.56 -5.24 30.54
C GLN A 348 -21.57 -5.92 29.60
N MET A 349 -21.78 -5.39 28.39
CA MET A 349 -22.75 -5.91 27.43
C MET A 349 -22.40 -7.34 26.99
N VAL A 350 -21.12 -7.65 26.79
CA VAL A 350 -20.68 -9.02 26.46
C VAL A 350 -20.86 -9.95 27.67
N THR A 351 -20.57 -9.48 28.89
CA THR A 351 -20.78 -10.27 30.11
C THR A 351 -22.25 -10.63 30.30
N GLU A 352 -23.16 -9.68 30.04
CA GLU A 352 -24.61 -9.91 30.05
C GLU A 352 -25.08 -10.93 28.99
N GLN A 353 -24.31 -11.11 27.91
CA GLN A 353 -24.54 -12.13 26.86
C GLN A 353 -23.81 -13.45 27.09
N GLY A 354 -23.34 -13.71 28.32
CA GLY A 354 -22.68 -14.97 28.67
C GLY A 354 -21.15 -14.93 28.59
N GLY A 355 -20.56 -13.75 28.36
CA GLY A 355 -19.11 -13.54 28.37
C GLY A 355 -18.43 -13.66 27.01
N PRO A 356 -17.10 -13.43 26.96
CA PRO A 356 -16.36 -13.37 25.70
C PRO A 356 -16.23 -14.76 25.05
N HIS A 357 -16.62 -14.86 23.79
CA HIS A 357 -16.43 -16.08 23.00
C HIS A 357 -14.93 -16.28 22.63
N PRO A 358 -14.39 -17.51 22.55
CA PRO A 358 -12.98 -17.75 22.19
C PRO A 358 -12.56 -17.17 20.83
N ARG A 359 -13.51 -17.08 19.89
CA ARG A 359 -13.34 -16.48 18.56
C ARG A 359 -13.80 -15.01 18.48
N MET A 360 -13.96 -14.32 19.61
CA MET A 360 -14.32 -12.89 19.63
C MET A 360 -13.06 -12.02 19.65
N VAL A 361 -13.08 -10.97 18.85
CA VAL A 361 -12.10 -9.86 18.83
C VAL A 361 -12.84 -8.58 19.18
N VAL A 362 -12.17 -7.61 19.82
CA VAL A 362 -12.73 -6.28 20.05
C VAL A 362 -11.93 -5.19 19.35
N MET A 363 -12.62 -4.15 18.88
CA MET A 363 -12.03 -3.05 18.13
C MET A 363 -12.40 -1.68 18.71
N ALA A 364 -11.39 -0.88 19.05
CA ALA A 364 -11.58 0.53 19.39
C ALA A 364 -11.78 1.33 18.10
N ASP A 365 -12.96 1.91 17.91
CA ASP A 365 -13.25 2.78 16.77
C ASP A 365 -13.03 4.25 17.16
N VAL A 366 -11.93 4.82 16.65
CA VAL A 366 -11.44 6.15 17.03
C VAL A 366 -11.55 7.11 15.84
N GLU A 367 -12.65 7.85 15.85
CA GLU A 367 -13.02 8.81 14.82
C GLU A 367 -13.44 10.16 15.42
N ASP A 368 -13.52 11.20 14.58
CA ASP A 368 -13.89 12.56 15.03
C ASP A 368 -15.38 12.73 15.32
N ALA A 369 -16.23 11.73 15.04
CA ALA A 369 -17.67 11.82 15.17
C ALA A 369 -18.27 13.05 14.44
N ALA A 370 -17.91 13.24 13.16
CA ALA A 370 -18.27 14.41 12.37
C ALA A 370 -17.75 15.73 12.98
N GLY A 371 -16.53 15.67 13.53
CA GLY A 371 -15.83 16.81 14.14
C GLY A 371 -16.22 17.12 15.59
N ALA A 372 -17.07 16.32 16.23
CA ALA A 372 -17.44 16.50 17.64
C ALA A 372 -16.32 16.09 18.62
N ILE A 373 -15.42 15.20 18.20
CA ILE A 373 -14.24 14.77 18.95
C ILE A 373 -13.02 15.41 18.30
N THR A 374 -12.21 16.11 19.10
CA THR A 374 -11.03 16.84 18.62
C THR A 374 -9.87 16.70 19.60
N GLY A 375 -8.66 17.02 19.16
CA GLY A 375 -7.46 16.93 19.98
C GLY A 375 -6.95 15.51 20.19
N ASP A 376 -5.82 15.38 20.89
CA ASP A 376 -5.17 14.10 21.12
C ASP A 376 -5.86 13.31 22.22
N GLN A 377 -6.49 12.19 21.85
CA GLN A 377 -7.21 11.27 22.72
C GLN A 377 -6.36 10.04 23.10
N SER A 378 -5.07 10.02 22.74
CA SER A 378 -4.21 8.85 22.92
C SER A 378 -4.21 8.31 24.35
N ALA A 379 -4.19 9.18 25.37
CA ALA A 379 -4.08 8.74 26.76
C ALA A 379 -5.28 7.88 27.18
N GLU A 380 -6.51 8.34 26.90
CA GLU A 380 -7.73 7.63 27.25
C GLU A 380 -7.90 6.37 26.41
N VAL A 381 -7.74 6.48 25.09
CA VAL A 381 -7.86 5.31 24.19
C VAL A 381 -6.84 4.24 24.55
N ASN A 382 -5.59 4.60 24.88
CA ASN A 382 -4.57 3.61 25.26
C ASN A 382 -4.87 2.94 26.59
N ASP A 383 -5.49 3.64 27.54
CA ASP A 383 -6.00 3.04 28.77
C ASP A 383 -7.13 2.04 28.47
N GLU A 384 -8.06 2.39 27.58
CA GLU A 384 -9.13 1.49 27.16
C GLU A 384 -8.61 0.24 26.46
N ILE A 385 -7.62 0.38 25.58
CA ILE A 385 -6.95 -0.75 24.92
C ILE A 385 -6.27 -1.64 25.97
N ARG A 386 -5.59 -1.06 26.97
CA ARG A 386 -4.96 -1.83 28.04
C ARG A 386 -5.99 -2.66 28.81
N ARG A 387 -7.11 -2.06 29.23
CA ARG A 387 -8.20 -2.75 29.94
C ARG A 387 -8.85 -3.83 29.08
N ALA A 388 -9.07 -3.56 27.80
CA ALA A 388 -9.55 -4.56 26.85
C ALA A 388 -8.58 -5.76 26.72
N ARG A 389 -7.26 -5.50 26.70
CA ARG A 389 -6.23 -6.54 26.59
C ARG A 389 -6.11 -7.37 27.85
N GLU A 390 -6.31 -6.77 29.03
CA GLU A 390 -6.38 -7.49 30.31
C GLU A 390 -7.59 -8.41 30.36
N TRP A 391 -8.74 -7.97 29.84
CA TRP A 391 -9.98 -8.76 29.84
C TRP A 391 -10.02 -9.85 28.77
N LEU A 392 -9.63 -9.55 27.53
CA LEU A 392 -9.77 -10.44 26.38
C LEU A 392 -8.45 -11.09 25.95
N GLY A 393 -7.30 -10.61 26.41
CA GLY A 393 -6.00 -11.06 25.95
C GLY A 393 -5.45 -10.22 24.80
N GLU A 394 -4.13 -10.07 24.79
CA GLU A 394 -3.40 -9.02 24.07
C GLU A 394 -3.68 -8.96 22.57
N ARG A 395 -3.69 -10.12 21.89
CA ARG A 395 -3.82 -10.19 20.42
C ARG A 395 -5.26 -10.04 19.90
N ARG A 396 -6.26 -10.14 20.78
CA ARG A 396 -7.69 -10.06 20.43
C ARG A 396 -8.24 -8.64 20.52
N VAL A 397 -7.37 -7.63 20.68
CA VAL A 397 -7.73 -6.21 20.74
C VAL A 397 -7.07 -5.48 19.58
N ILE A 398 -7.88 -4.88 18.72
CA ILE A 398 -7.47 -4.13 17.54
C ILE A 398 -7.99 -2.69 17.60
N GLY A 399 -7.54 -1.83 16.69
CA GLY A 399 -8.04 -0.47 16.54
C GLY A 399 -8.55 -0.21 15.13
N TYR A 400 -9.45 0.75 15.00
CA TYR A 400 -9.81 1.38 13.75
C TYR A 400 -9.38 2.85 13.84
N TRP A 401 -8.66 3.32 12.83
CA TRP A 401 -8.16 4.69 12.81
C TRP A 401 -7.87 5.19 11.41
N ASN A 402 -8.32 6.42 11.12
CA ASN A 402 -8.05 7.11 9.88
C ASN A 402 -6.81 8.02 10.00
N PRO A 403 -5.65 7.65 9.44
CA PRO A 403 -4.42 8.45 9.48
C PRO A 403 -4.50 9.74 8.64
N VAL A 404 -5.50 9.88 7.77
CA VAL A 404 -5.64 11.03 6.86
C VAL A 404 -6.54 12.08 7.50
N SER A 405 -7.75 11.68 7.91
CA SER A 405 -8.75 12.60 8.45
C SER A 405 -8.63 12.79 9.96
N ASN A 406 -8.09 11.81 10.68
CA ASN A 406 -8.07 11.78 12.15
C ASN A 406 -6.66 11.62 12.71
N ALA A 407 -5.65 12.12 11.97
CA ALA A 407 -4.24 12.04 12.32
C ALA A 407 -3.95 12.52 13.77
N ASP A 408 -4.68 13.53 14.21
CA ASP A 408 -4.50 14.17 15.51
C ASP A 408 -5.19 13.46 16.69
N LEU A 409 -6.13 12.55 16.44
CA LEU A 409 -6.94 11.95 17.51
C LEU A 409 -6.21 10.86 18.30
N TRP A 410 -5.27 10.14 17.68
CA TRP A 410 -4.63 8.99 18.30
C TRP A 410 -3.13 8.94 17.99
N ARG A 411 -2.41 10.00 18.38
CA ARG A 411 -1.01 10.24 18.03
C ARG A 411 -0.04 9.18 18.54
N THR A 412 -0.28 8.64 19.73
CA THR A 412 0.54 7.59 20.35
C THR A 412 -0.30 6.34 20.57
N ARG A 413 0.18 5.21 20.08
CA ARG A 413 -0.52 3.92 20.13
C ARG A 413 0.33 2.88 20.84
N PRO A 414 -0.27 1.88 21.50
CA PRO A 414 0.49 0.82 22.14
C PRO A 414 1.24 0.00 21.08
N PRO A 415 2.49 -0.43 21.34
CA PRO A 415 3.21 -1.29 20.42
C PRO A 415 2.41 -2.56 20.07
N GLY A 416 2.56 -3.00 18.83
CA GLY A 416 1.92 -4.24 18.33
C GLY A 416 0.40 -4.16 18.13
N LEU A 417 -0.25 -3.00 18.36
CA LEU A 417 -1.67 -2.83 18.07
C LEU A 417 -1.91 -2.99 16.56
N ARG A 418 -2.91 -3.82 16.20
CA ARG A 418 -3.30 -4.05 14.81
C ARG A 418 -4.42 -3.08 14.43
N LEU A 419 -4.34 -2.52 13.21
CA LEU A 419 -5.23 -1.46 12.75
C LEU A 419 -6.01 -1.83 11.48
N VAL A 420 -7.31 -1.57 11.53
CA VAL A 420 -8.16 -1.35 10.37
C VAL A 420 -8.07 0.13 9.99
N THR A 421 -7.86 0.43 8.72
CA THR A 421 -7.73 1.81 8.23
C THR A 421 -8.74 2.10 7.13
N PRO A 422 -9.58 3.13 7.26
CA PRO A 422 -10.51 3.54 6.21
C PRO A 422 -9.82 4.38 5.12
N SER A 423 -10.20 4.17 3.87
CA SER A 423 -9.83 5.04 2.75
C SER A 423 -10.69 4.78 1.51
N TYR A 424 -11.87 5.39 1.47
CA TYR A 424 -12.89 5.08 0.47
C TYR A 424 -12.53 5.48 -0.96
N GLY A 425 -13.18 4.83 -1.93
CA GLY A 425 -12.97 5.08 -3.36
C GLY A 425 -11.63 4.56 -3.87
N ARG A 426 -10.98 3.70 -3.09
CA ARG A 426 -9.75 2.99 -3.45
C ARG A 426 -9.99 1.51 -3.55
N GLU A 427 -9.01 0.85 -4.17
CA GLU A 427 -8.97 -0.60 -4.26
C GLU A 427 -8.93 -1.25 -2.85
N PRO A 428 -9.69 -2.35 -2.64
CA PRO A 428 -9.59 -3.14 -1.41
C PRO A 428 -8.14 -3.48 -1.07
N GLY A 429 -7.74 -3.28 0.19
CA GLY A 429 -6.34 -3.54 0.64
C GLY A 429 -5.32 -2.44 0.34
N SER A 430 -5.71 -1.39 -0.38
CA SER A 430 -4.85 -0.28 -0.78
C SER A 430 -5.30 1.08 -0.23
N PRO A 431 -5.32 1.29 1.10
CA PRO A 431 -5.66 2.59 1.68
C PRO A 431 -4.59 3.62 1.31
N LYS A 432 -4.95 4.91 1.37
CA LYS A 432 -4.04 6.02 1.07
C LYS A 432 -2.75 6.00 1.93
N ILE A 433 -2.86 5.59 3.19
CA ILE A 433 -1.75 5.44 4.13
C ILE A 433 -1.92 4.11 4.85
N LYS A 434 -0.85 3.32 4.95
CA LYS A 434 -0.77 2.10 5.78
C LYS A 434 0.02 2.45 7.04
N PRO A 435 -0.64 2.74 8.18
CA PRO A 435 0.07 3.06 9.42
C PRO A 435 0.79 1.82 10.00
N ASP A 436 1.72 2.05 10.91
CA ASP A 436 2.30 0.97 11.71
C ASP A 436 1.18 0.17 12.40
N GLY A 437 1.20 -1.14 12.22
CA GLY A 437 0.13 -2.04 12.71
C GLY A 437 -1.01 -2.29 11.72
N TYR A 438 -1.03 -1.65 10.55
CA TYR A 438 -2.02 -1.91 9.51
C TYR A 438 -2.13 -3.40 9.15
N PHE A 439 -3.36 -3.91 9.11
CA PHE A 439 -3.64 -5.25 8.58
C PHE A 439 -4.88 -5.31 7.66
N ALA A 440 -5.75 -4.30 7.71
CA ALA A 440 -7.02 -4.31 6.98
C ALA A 440 -7.47 -2.93 6.53
N HIS A 441 -8.18 -2.87 5.42
CA HIS A 441 -8.67 -1.66 4.77
C HIS A 441 -10.20 -1.65 4.75
N GLN A 442 -10.84 -0.67 5.40
CA GLN A 442 -12.24 -0.36 5.12
C GLN A 442 -12.30 0.49 3.85
N TYR A 443 -12.67 -0.13 2.73
CA TYR A 443 -12.45 0.43 1.38
C TYR A 443 -13.70 1.07 0.78
N THR A 444 -14.88 0.81 1.34
CA THR A 444 -16.14 1.45 0.94
C THR A 444 -17.11 1.46 2.10
N ASP A 445 -17.92 2.52 2.14
CA ASP A 445 -19.08 2.72 3.03
C ASP A 445 -20.42 2.33 2.39
N ASN A 446 -20.36 1.78 1.17
CA ASN A 446 -21.52 1.68 0.29
C ASN A 446 -21.56 0.36 -0.47
N GLY A 447 -20.93 -0.68 0.11
CA GLY A 447 -20.85 -2.01 -0.46
C GLY A 447 -22.15 -2.79 -0.29
N PRO A 448 -22.59 -3.59 -1.28
CA PRO A 448 -23.75 -4.45 -1.13
C PRO A 448 -23.42 -5.63 -0.19
N CYS A 449 -24.19 -5.77 0.88
CA CYS A 449 -24.09 -6.89 1.80
C CYS A 449 -25.49 -7.28 2.32
N PRO A 450 -26.02 -8.44 1.94
CA PRO A 450 -27.19 -8.99 2.62
C PRO A 450 -26.87 -9.35 4.08
N PRO A 451 -27.83 -9.27 5.01
CA PRO A 451 -29.21 -8.76 4.82
C PRO A 451 -29.32 -7.22 4.93
N PHE A 452 -28.20 -6.52 5.10
CA PHE A 452 -28.13 -5.12 5.50
C PHE A 452 -28.48 -4.12 4.39
N GLY A 453 -28.32 -4.53 3.13
CA GLY A 453 -28.38 -3.61 2.00
C GLY A 453 -26.99 -3.03 1.72
N ARG A 454 -26.82 -1.71 1.82
CA ARG A 454 -25.51 -1.07 1.65
C ARG A 454 -24.84 -0.84 3.01
N CYS A 455 -23.58 -1.20 3.14
CA CYS A 455 -22.82 -1.05 4.38
C CYS A 455 -21.32 -0.85 4.11
N ASP A 456 -20.59 -0.60 5.19
CA ASP A 456 -19.14 -0.61 5.21
C ASP A 456 -18.59 -2.00 4.90
N LEU A 457 -17.58 -2.07 4.03
CA LEU A 457 -16.84 -3.29 3.70
C LEU A 457 -15.35 -3.11 3.92
N ASN A 458 -14.77 -4.14 4.52
CA ASN A 458 -13.37 -4.27 4.86
C ASN A 458 -12.71 -5.34 4.01
N TYR A 459 -11.40 -5.22 3.82
CA TYR A 459 -10.59 -6.21 3.15
C TYR A 459 -9.20 -6.34 3.78
N THR A 460 -8.68 -7.56 3.82
CA THR A 460 -7.28 -7.87 4.11
C THR A 460 -6.72 -8.85 3.10
N HIS A 461 -5.43 -8.73 2.79
CA HIS A 461 -4.70 -9.70 1.97
C HIS A 461 -4.36 -10.99 2.75
N LEU A 462 -4.53 -10.99 4.08
CA LEU A 462 -4.21 -12.14 4.90
C LEU A 462 -5.19 -13.29 4.66
N SER A 463 -4.65 -14.51 4.64
CA SER A 463 -5.42 -15.75 4.72
C SER A 463 -6.16 -15.87 6.06
N THR A 464 -7.09 -16.83 6.12
CA THR A 464 -7.70 -17.24 7.39
C THR A 464 -6.65 -17.62 8.44
N ASP A 465 -5.66 -18.42 8.08
CA ASP A 465 -4.68 -18.94 9.04
C ASP A 465 -3.76 -17.83 9.57
N GLU A 466 -3.36 -16.90 8.70
CA GLU A 466 -2.60 -15.72 9.11
C GLU A 466 -3.39 -14.80 10.04
N LEU A 467 -4.69 -14.60 9.77
CA LEU A 467 -5.57 -13.85 10.65
C LEU A 467 -5.71 -14.51 12.01
N GLU A 468 -5.96 -15.83 12.05
CA GLU A 468 -6.11 -16.56 13.30
C GLU A 468 -4.81 -16.54 14.13
N ALA A 469 -3.66 -16.71 13.48
CA ALA A 469 -2.35 -16.63 14.15
C ALA A 469 -2.04 -15.21 14.66
N MET A 470 -2.33 -14.18 13.86
CA MET A 470 -2.13 -12.78 14.21
C MET A 470 -3.00 -12.38 15.41
N LEU A 471 -4.26 -12.80 15.42
CA LEU A 471 -5.25 -12.47 16.44
C LEU A 471 -5.21 -13.41 17.65
N GLY A 472 -4.41 -14.47 17.61
CA GLY A 472 -4.30 -15.47 18.69
C GLY A 472 -5.57 -16.30 18.87
N LEU A 473 -6.34 -16.51 17.79
CA LEU A 473 -7.58 -17.26 17.81
C LEU A 473 -7.29 -18.76 17.75
N GLY A 474 -8.13 -19.58 18.39
CA GLY A 474 -7.97 -21.04 18.43
C GLY A 474 -7.05 -21.58 19.53
N HIS A 475 -6.45 -20.71 20.35
CA HIS A 475 -5.84 -21.08 21.63
C HIS A 475 -6.83 -20.76 22.74
N SER A 476 -7.12 -21.71 23.64
CA SER A 476 -7.95 -21.42 24.81
C SER A 476 -7.35 -20.24 25.59
N PRO A 477 -8.16 -19.29 26.09
CA PRO A 477 -7.67 -18.31 27.05
C PRO A 477 -6.98 -19.07 28.20
N PRO A 478 -5.90 -18.53 28.78
CA PRO A 478 -5.48 -19.03 30.09
C PRO A 478 -6.72 -19.00 31.01
N PRO A 479 -6.95 -20.05 31.81
CA PRO A 479 -8.05 -20.03 32.76
C PRO A 479 -7.94 -18.73 33.58
N PRO A 480 -9.07 -18.14 34.03
CA PRO A 480 -9.02 -17.02 34.95
C PRO A 480 -8.02 -17.40 36.05
N GLY A 481 -7.03 -16.54 36.26
CA GLY A 481 -6.14 -16.70 37.40
C GLY A 481 -7.02 -16.88 38.64
N PRO A 482 -6.61 -17.73 39.61
CA PRO A 482 -7.42 -17.97 40.79
C PRO A 482 -7.91 -16.64 41.33
N GLU A 483 -9.22 -16.53 41.63
CA GLU A 483 -9.72 -15.39 42.38
C GLU A 483 -8.76 -15.18 43.56
N PRO A 484 -8.35 -13.93 43.85
CA PRO A 484 -7.59 -13.68 45.04
C PRO A 484 -8.38 -14.31 46.19
N PHE A 485 -7.75 -15.29 46.85
CA PHE A 485 -8.32 -15.92 48.03
C PHE A 485 -8.92 -14.81 48.89
N PRO A 486 -10.14 -14.95 49.42
CA PRO A 486 -10.60 -14.03 50.43
C PRO A 486 -9.59 -14.14 51.56
N VAL A 487 -8.68 -13.17 51.62
CA VAL A 487 -7.76 -13.05 52.72
C VAL A 487 -8.68 -12.62 53.84
N ASP A 488 -8.94 -13.55 54.76
CA ASP A 488 -9.46 -13.18 56.06
C ASP A 488 -8.46 -12.17 56.63
N ASP A 489 -8.83 -10.89 56.64
CA ASP A 489 -7.96 -9.79 57.07
C ASP A 489 -7.37 -10.10 58.46
N ALA A 490 -8.06 -10.89 59.29
CA ALA A 490 -7.56 -11.33 60.59
C ALA A 490 -6.30 -12.22 60.48
N ALA A 491 -6.26 -13.13 59.51
CA ALA A 491 -5.12 -14.04 59.31
C ALA A 491 -3.90 -13.33 58.71
N LEU A 492 -4.12 -12.30 57.89
CA LEU A 492 -3.04 -11.48 57.33
C LEU A 492 -2.40 -10.59 58.41
N TRP A 493 -3.19 -10.06 59.35
CA TRP A 493 -2.68 -9.30 60.49
C TRP A 493 -1.93 -10.18 61.48
N ASP A 494 -2.36 -11.41 61.75
CA ASP A 494 -1.64 -12.36 62.62
C ASP A 494 -0.29 -12.79 62.01
N TYR A 495 -0.22 -12.99 60.69
CA TYR A 495 1.04 -13.31 59.98
C TYR A 495 2.03 -12.13 60.03
N ILE A 496 1.55 -10.91 59.79
CA ILE A 496 2.38 -9.70 59.83
C ILE A 496 2.82 -9.37 61.28
N ALA A 497 1.96 -9.60 62.27
CA ALA A 497 2.29 -9.40 63.68
C ALA A 497 3.33 -10.42 64.18
N GLY A 498 3.30 -11.66 63.67
CA GLY A 498 4.24 -12.71 64.05
C GLY A 498 5.65 -12.59 63.47
N GLU A 499 5.81 -12.05 62.25
CA GLU A 499 7.13 -11.90 61.62
C GLU A 499 7.81 -10.54 61.88
N VAL A 500 7.04 -9.49 62.21
CA VAL A 500 7.61 -8.14 62.47
C VAL A 500 7.87 -7.89 63.95
N LEU A 501 7.23 -8.63 64.87
CA LEU A 501 7.47 -8.54 66.31
C LEU A 501 7.78 -9.92 66.89
N GLY A 502 9.05 -10.32 66.81
CA GLY A 502 9.53 -11.43 67.61
C GLY A 502 9.45 -11.09 69.11
N ARG A 503 8.48 -11.72 69.80
CA ARG A 503 8.13 -11.70 71.24
C ARG A 503 6.90 -10.89 71.63
#